data_AF-A0A8J7JC02-F1
#
_entry.id   AF-A0A8J7JC02-F1
#
_cell.length_a   1.000
_cell.length_b   1.000
_cell.length_c   1.000
_cell.angle_alpha   90.00
_cell.angle_beta   90.00
_cell.angle_gamma   90.00
#
_symmetry.space_group_name_H-M   'P 1'
#
loop_
_entity.id
_entity.type
_entity.pdbx_description
1 polymer ?
#
loop_
_entity_poly.entity_id
_entity_poly.type
_entity_poly.pdbx_seq_one_letter_code
_entity_poly.pdbx_strand_id
1 'polypeptide(L)'
;MICTNCFEADYRTEKTEVTIAIDGEGRVLRDVECEVCPSCGDTMFTHDQSLEIDKKRVALEFGLKPSLTPAQLKDLRCRILNMNLDEICEVLHIGKNTYGRWERGDSDITPSMNLLVHNLIEKVPGAAVNLFPVERERKLDTINPRLLRTESSFGEYIRAALEATKLVPATVCAAVGITLQELTKLQNNEVEPEKIPVVTSAKILWFFRLNLDTLRNLMNNSLGILDMKSGVTAVHARSTTYDGKAASIQDSSVNKILEKLAQQKGGLKVKRCVSEEYLAKVNAALSQIDSGVGP
;
A
#
# COMPACT_ATOMS: atom_id res chain seq x y z
N MET A 1 6.29 51.17 -2.77
CA MET A 1 6.02 50.87 -1.34
C MET A 1 7.39 50.83 -0.71
N ILE A 2 7.63 51.65 0.31
CA ILE A 2 8.95 51.74 0.92
C ILE A 2 9.31 50.41 1.59
N CYS A 3 10.56 49.99 1.46
CA CYS A 3 11.04 48.74 2.04
C CYS A 3 10.78 48.71 3.55
N THR A 4 10.05 47.69 4.00
CA THR A 4 9.70 47.50 5.42
C THR A 4 10.87 46.99 6.26
N ASN A 5 11.94 46.52 5.63
CA ASN A 5 13.13 46.02 6.30
C ASN A 5 14.21 47.10 6.48
N CYS A 6 14.58 47.81 5.41
CA CYS A 6 15.65 48.83 5.45
C CYS A 6 15.15 50.27 5.41
N PHE A 7 13.89 50.53 5.02
CA PHE A 7 13.31 51.89 4.86
C PHE A 7 14.08 52.86 3.93
N GLU A 8 15.05 52.38 3.15
CA GLU A 8 15.92 53.22 2.31
C GLU A 8 15.46 53.34 0.84
N ALA A 9 14.74 52.35 0.32
CA ALA A 9 14.30 52.32 -1.07
C ALA A 9 12.89 51.73 -1.21
N ASP A 10 12.21 52.09 -2.30
CA ASP A 10 10.97 51.44 -2.72
C ASP A 10 11.24 50.06 -3.31
N TYR A 11 10.35 49.10 -3.02
CA TYR A 11 10.31 47.82 -3.72
C TYR A 11 10.12 48.01 -5.24
N ARG A 12 10.75 47.14 -6.02
CA ARG A 12 10.60 47.06 -7.47
C ARG A 12 10.18 45.65 -7.87
N THR A 13 9.28 45.56 -8.84
CA THR A 13 8.87 44.28 -9.41
C THR A 13 10.01 43.67 -10.23
N GLU A 14 10.45 42.48 -9.84
CA GLU A 14 11.43 41.67 -10.54
C GLU A 14 10.89 40.24 -10.75
N LYS A 15 11.56 39.47 -11.61
CA LYS A 15 11.28 38.05 -11.81
C LYS A 15 12.32 37.21 -11.09
N THR A 16 11.86 36.26 -10.30
CA THR A 16 12.72 35.35 -9.54
C THR A 16 12.34 33.89 -9.76
N GLU A 17 13.20 33.01 -9.24
CA GLU A 17 12.97 31.57 -9.15
C GLU A 17 12.55 31.22 -7.72
N VAL A 18 11.43 30.50 -7.57
CA VAL A 18 10.93 30.05 -6.26
C VAL A 18 10.97 28.53 -6.20
N THR A 19 11.71 27.98 -5.24
CA THR A 19 11.70 26.54 -4.98
C THR A 19 10.50 26.16 -4.12
N ILE A 20 9.59 25.36 -4.67
CA ILE A 20 8.44 24.79 -3.98
C ILE A 20 8.66 23.30 -3.73
N ALA A 21 8.18 22.78 -2.60
CA ALA A 21 8.19 21.34 -2.32
C ALA A 21 6.87 20.71 -2.80
N ILE A 22 6.95 19.77 -3.73
CA ILE A 22 5.81 18.92 -4.15
C ILE A 22 6.17 17.48 -3.82
N ASP A 23 5.35 16.80 -3.02
CA ASP A 23 5.59 15.40 -2.56
C ASP A 23 6.97 15.17 -1.91
N GLY A 24 7.54 16.21 -1.28
CA GLY A 24 8.87 16.16 -0.65
C GLY A 24 10.05 16.39 -1.62
N GLU A 25 9.80 16.56 -2.91
CA GLU A 25 10.79 16.95 -3.91
C GLU A 25 10.77 18.47 -4.15
N GLY A 26 11.95 19.11 -4.08
CA GLY A 26 12.08 20.53 -4.43
C GLY A 26 11.99 20.74 -5.94
N ARG A 27 11.07 21.60 -6.37
CA ARG A 27 10.89 22.00 -7.76
C ARG A 27 10.94 23.51 -7.89
N VAL A 28 11.58 23.99 -8.96
CA VAL A 28 11.78 25.42 -9.19
C VAL A 28 10.66 25.94 -10.09
N LEU A 29 9.88 26.89 -9.57
CA LEU A 29 9.03 27.76 -10.35
C LEU A 29 9.88 28.89 -10.91
N ARG A 30 9.98 28.98 -12.23
CA ARG A 30 10.67 30.08 -12.93
C ARG A 30 9.70 31.22 -13.23
N ASP A 31 10.25 32.40 -13.44
CA ASP A 31 9.52 33.59 -13.89
C ASP A 31 8.34 33.94 -12.97
N VAL A 32 8.61 33.97 -11.66
CA VAL A 32 7.66 34.42 -10.65
C VAL A 32 7.89 35.90 -10.37
N GLU A 33 6.85 36.72 -10.50
CA GLU A 33 6.93 38.14 -10.16
C GLU A 33 6.98 38.32 -8.63
N CYS A 34 7.95 39.10 -8.16
CA CYS A 34 8.12 39.46 -6.77
C CYS A 34 8.55 40.92 -6.62
N GLU A 35 8.37 41.46 -5.42
CA GLU A 35 8.80 42.80 -5.06
C GLU A 35 10.15 42.71 -4.33
N VAL A 36 11.21 43.20 -4.96
CA VAL A 36 12.59 43.15 -4.42
C VAL A 36 13.05 44.57 -4.05
N CYS A 37 13.60 44.72 -2.85
CA CYS A 37 14.23 45.97 -2.43
C CYS A 37 15.65 46.06 -3.01
N PRO A 38 15.98 47.08 -3.82
CA PRO A 38 17.31 47.19 -4.43
C PRO A 38 18.43 47.50 -3.42
N SER A 39 18.11 48.05 -2.24
CA SER A 39 19.11 48.40 -1.22
C SER A 39 19.53 47.22 -0.34
N CYS A 40 18.60 46.34 0.02
CA CYS A 40 18.86 45.26 0.99
C CYS A 40 18.56 43.85 0.46
N GLY A 41 17.98 43.72 -0.73
CA GLY A 41 17.61 42.44 -1.33
C GLY A 41 16.39 41.76 -0.69
N ASP A 42 15.68 42.43 0.21
CA ASP A 42 14.46 41.89 0.81
C ASP A 42 13.41 41.62 -0.28
N THR A 43 12.79 40.45 -0.21
CA THR A 43 11.83 39.97 -1.23
C THR A 43 10.47 39.77 -0.58
N MET A 44 9.46 40.42 -1.13
CA MET A 44 8.07 40.24 -0.72
C MET A 44 7.22 39.80 -1.91
N PHE A 45 6.13 39.10 -1.61
CA PHE A 45 5.11 38.76 -2.58
C PHE A 45 3.82 39.48 -2.19
N THR A 46 3.21 40.14 -3.16
CA THR A 46 1.85 40.67 -3.00
C THR A 46 0.85 39.51 -2.94
N HIS A 47 -0.39 39.80 -2.54
CA HIS A 47 -1.47 38.81 -2.53
C HIS A 47 -1.70 38.19 -3.92
N ASP A 48 -1.74 39.03 -4.96
CA ASP A 48 -1.98 38.57 -6.33
C ASP A 48 -0.82 37.71 -6.86
N GLN A 49 0.43 38.11 -6.58
CA GLN A 49 1.62 37.31 -6.92
C GLN A 49 1.64 35.97 -6.17
N SER A 50 1.23 35.95 -4.89
CA SER A 50 1.10 34.71 -4.11
C SER A 50 0.03 33.79 -4.71
N LEU A 51 -1.11 34.33 -5.12
CA LEU A 51 -2.15 33.57 -5.82
C LEU A 51 -1.66 33.03 -7.17
N GLU A 52 -0.82 33.77 -7.89
CA GLU A 52 -0.23 33.29 -9.15
C GLU A 52 0.78 32.16 -8.93
N ILE A 53 1.61 32.25 -7.88
CA ILE A 53 2.49 31.17 -7.44
C ILE A 53 1.67 29.92 -7.12
N ASP A 54 0.58 30.07 -6.36
CA ASP A 54 -0.30 28.95 -6.02
C ASP A 54 -0.94 28.34 -7.27
N LYS A 55 -1.37 29.14 -8.25
CA LYS A 55 -1.87 28.63 -9.53
C LYS A 55 -0.81 27.84 -10.30
N LYS A 56 0.43 28.36 -10.38
CA LYS A 56 1.54 27.67 -11.06
C LYS A 56 1.92 26.39 -10.34
N ARG A 57 1.94 26.40 -9.01
CA ARG A 57 2.14 25.21 -8.17
C ARG A 57 1.06 24.16 -8.44
N VAL A 58 -0.21 24.54 -8.38
CA VAL A 58 -1.35 23.63 -8.63
C VAL A 58 -1.30 23.09 -10.06
N ALA A 59 -0.89 23.90 -11.04
CA ALA A 59 -0.69 23.45 -12.42
C ALA A 59 0.44 22.41 -12.55
N LEU A 60 1.53 22.56 -11.81
CA LEU A 60 2.57 21.54 -11.73
C LEU A 60 2.08 20.26 -11.05
N GLU A 61 1.33 20.39 -9.95
CA GLU A 61 0.72 19.25 -9.27
C GLU A 61 -0.24 18.47 -10.20
N PHE A 62 -1.03 19.16 -11.04
CA PHE A 62 -1.88 18.53 -12.06
C PHE A 62 -1.10 17.67 -13.06
N GLY A 63 0.10 18.11 -13.46
CA GLY A 63 0.91 17.40 -14.45
C GLY A 63 1.66 16.19 -13.89
N LEU A 64 1.83 16.12 -12.56
CA LEU A 64 2.68 15.11 -11.91
C LEU A 64 1.90 13.90 -11.40
N LYS A 65 0.65 14.08 -10.96
CA LYS A 65 -0.15 12.96 -10.43
C LYS A 65 -0.63 12.07 -11.59
N PRO A 66 -0.45 10.74 -11.50
CA PRO A 66 -0.92 9.85 -12.55
C PRO A 66 -2.46 9.92 -12.66
N SER A 67 -2.97 9.81 -13.89
CA SER A 67 -4.42 9.74 -14.11
C SER A 67 -4.95 8.41 -13.58
N LEU A 68 -6.02 8.47 -12.78
CA LEU A 68 -6.67 7.27 -12.27
C LEU A 68 -7.48 6.56 -13.35
N THR A 69 -7.29 5.26 -13.46
CA THR A 69 -8.08 4.41 -14.36
C THR A 69 -9.47 4.11 -13.78
N PRO A 70 -10.47 3.77 -14.63
CA PRO A 70 -11.80 3.35 -14.16
C PRO A 70 -11.76 2.22 -13.12
N ALA A 71 -10.86 1.24 -13.33
CA ALA A 71 -10.65 0.13 -12.41
C ALA A 71 -10.10 0.61 -11.05
N GLN A 72 -9.15 1.54 -11.05
CA GLN A 72 -8.60 2.11 -9.82
C GLN A 72 -9.65 2.92 -9.04
N LEU A 73 -10.49 3.70 -9.73
CA LEU A 73 -11.58 4.43 -9.06
C LEU A 73 -12.56 3.47 -8.39
N LYS A 74 -12.94 2.41 -9.10
CA LYS A 74 -13.79 1.36 -8.55
C LYS A 74 -13.13 0.63 -7.37
N ASP A 75 -11.84 0.35 -7.46
CA ASP A 75 -11.08 -0.32 -6.38
C ASP A 75 -10.94 0.58 -5.15
N LEU A 76 -10.69 1.88 -5.35
CA LEU A 76 -10.67 2.87 -4.29
C LEU A 76 -12.01 2.87 -3.54
N ARG A 77 -13.13 2.97 -4.26
CA ARG A 77 -14.45 2.99 -3.66
C ARG A 77 -14.80 1.64 -2.98
N CYS A 78 -14.76 0.55 -3.73
CA CYS A 78 -15.30 -0.73 -3.27
C CYS A 78 -14.38 -1.47 -2.31
N ARG A 79 -13.06 -1.45 -2.53
CA ARG A 79 -12.13 -2.30 -1.76
C ARG A 79 -11.44 -1.53 -0.66
N ILE A 80 -10.99 -0.30 -0.94
CA ILE A 80 -10.18 0.47 0.01
C ILE A 80 -11.08 1.20 1.01
N LEU A 81 -12.05 1.95 0.50
CA LEU A 81 -12.96 2.76 1.32
C LEU A 81 -14.18 1.99 1.80
N ASN A 82 -14.50 0.87 1.13
CA ASN A 82 -15.71 0.09 1.37
C ASN A 82 -16.99 0.97 1.34
N MET A 83 -17.03 1.91 0.40
CA MET A 83 -18.12 2.87 0.23
C MET A 83 -19.05 2.45 -0.92
N ASN A 84 -20.32 2.82 -0.80
CA ASN A 84 -21.25 2.80 -1.92
C ASN A 84 -21.05 4.05 -2.81
N LEU A 85 -21.77 4.10 -3.93
CA LEU A 85 -21.62 5.19 -4.91
C LEU A 85 -22.10 6.54 -4.35
N ASP A 86 -23.11 6.54 -3.49
CA ASP A 86 -23.67 7.76 -2.91
C ASP A 86 -22.72 8.35 -1.85
N GLU A 87 -22.15 7.51 -0.99
CA GLU A 87 -21.18 7.88 0.05
C GLU A 87 -19.94 8.56 -0.54
N ILE A 88 -19.33 7.97 -1.58
CA ILE A 88 -18.13 8.58 -2.18
C ILE A 88 -18.46 9.90 -2.88
N CYS A 89 -19.66 10.01 -3.46
CA CYS A 89 -20.09 11.23 -4.13
C CYS A 89 -20.37 12.35 -3.13
N GLU A 90 -20.87 12.00 -1.94
CA GLU A 90 -21.02 12.93 -0.82
C GLU A 90 -19.65 13.40 -0.31
N VAL A 91 -18.70 12.48 -0.10
CA VAL A 91 -17.33 12.80 0.36
C VAL A 91 -16.59 13.70 -0.64
N LEU A 92 -16.74 13.45 -1.93
CA LEU A 92 -16.10 14.23 -2.99
C LEU A 92 -16.94 15.44 -3.43
N HIS A 93 -18.16 15.61 -2.92
CA HIS A 93 -19.12 16.62 -3.36
C HIS A 93 -19.32 16.67 -4.88
N ILE A 94 -19.48 15.50 -5.50
CA ILE A 94 -19.69 15.34 -6.95
C ILE A 94 -21.01 14.63 -7.24
N GLY A 95 -21.55 14.83 -8.44
CA GLY A 95 -22.77 14.14 -8.86
C GLY A 95 -22.55 12.64 -9.05
N LYS A 96 -23.52 11.82 -8.60
CA LYS A 96 -23.55 10.36 -8.75
C LYS A 96 -23.26 9.88 -10.17
N ASN A 97 -23.85 10.56 -11.15
CA ASN A 97 -23.67 10.24 -12.56
C ASN A 97 -22.24 10.50 -13.05
N THR A 98 -21.58 11.52 -12.51
CA THR A 98 -20.22 11.89 -12.88
C THR A 98 -19.23 10.82 -12.44
N TYR A 99 -19.22 10.47 -11.14
CA TYR A 99 -18.34 9.43 -10.63
C TYR A 99 -18.64 8.07 -11.26
N GLY A 100 -19.92 7.73 -11.42
CA GLY A 100 -20.32 6.48 -12.07
C GLY A 100 -19.87 6.36 -13.53
N ARG A 101 -19.79 7.47 -14.28
CA ARG A 101 -19.25 7.48 -15.65
C ARG A 101 -17.75 7.24 -15.66
N TRP A 102 -17.01 7.83 -14.71
CA TRP A 102 -15.56 7.58 -14.57
C TRP A 102 -15.27 6.11 -14.26
N GLU A 103 -16.03 5.48 -13.35
CA GLU A 103 -15.85 4.05 -13.04
C GLU A 103 -16.16 3.10 -14.20
N ARG A 104 -17.07 3.50 -15.10
CA ARG A 104 -17.39 2.73 -16.31
C ARG A 104 -16.45 3.00 -17.47
N GLY A 105 -15.67 4.09 -17.41
CA GLY A 105 -14.87 4.57 -18.53
C GLY A 105 -15.69 5.26 -19.61
N ASP A 106 -16.93 5.68 -19.32
CA ASP A 106 -17.77 6.43 -20.26
C ASP A 106 -17.23 7.86 -20.50
N SER A 107 -16.45 8.37 -19.56
CA SER A 107 -15.80 9.68 -19.62
C SER A 107 -14.51 9.67 -18.82
N ASP A 108 -13.48 10.35 -19.34
CA ASP A 108 -12.23 10.53 -18.62
C ASP A 108 -12.39 11.49 -17.43
N ILE A 109 -11.59 11.24 -16.39
CA ILE A 109 -11.49 12.16 -15.25
C ILE A 109 -10.67 13.38 -15.66
N THR A 110 -11.20 14.58 -15.40
CA THR A 110 -10.44 15.81 -15.67
C THR A 110 -9.28 15.95 -14.68
N PRO A 111 -8.18 16.64 -15.03
CA PRO A 111 -7.04 16.83 -14.12
C PRO A 111 -7.43 17.43 -12.76
N SER A 112 -8.36 18.38 -12.75
CA SER A 112 -8.92 18.99 -11.54
C SER A 112 -9.61 17.98 -10.62
N MET A 113 -10.41 17.09 -11.19
CA MET A 113 -11.11 16.04 -10.45
C MET A 113 -10.18 14.91 -10.05
N ASN A 114 -9.16 14.61 -10.86
CA ASN A 114 -8.13 13.65 -10.52
C ASN A 114 -7.39 14.09 -9.25
N LEU A 115 -7.02 15.37 -9.15
CA LEU A 115 -6.40 15.92 -7.95
C LEU A 115 -7.31 15.81 -6.72
N LEU A 116 -8.61 16.06 -6.88
CA LEU A 116 -9.58 15.89 -5.79
C LEU A 116 -9.56 14.45 -5.24
N VAL A 117 -9.53 13.45 -6.12
CA VAL A 117 -9.45 12.04 -5.72
C VAL A 117 -8.09 11.71 -5.10
N HIS A 118 -6.99 12.24 -5.64
CA HIS A 118 -5.66 12.09 -5.04
C HIS A 118 -5.58 12.70 -3.63
N ASN A 119 -6.18 13.87 -3.41
CA ASN A 119 -6.27 14.47 -2.09
C ASN A 119 -7.04 13.59 -1.09
N LEU A 120 -8.06 12.86 -1.55
CA LEU A 120 -8.75 11.86 -0.73
C LEU A 120 -7.82 10.67 -0.44
N ILE A 121 -7.08 10.17 -1.44
CA ILE A 121 -6.13 9.06 -1.29
C ILE A 121 -5.05 9.41 -0.25
N GLU A 122 -4.52 10.64 -0.27
CA GLU A 122 -3.48 11.09 0.67
C GLU A 122 -3.99 11.18 2.11
N LYS A 123 -5.28 11.50 2.31
CA LYS A 123 -5.90 11.57 3.63
C LYS A 123 -6.27 10.21 4.20
N VAL A 124 -6.33 9.16 3.37
CA VAL A 124 -6.75 7.82 3.79
C VAL A 124 -5.52 6.93 3.99
N PRO A 125 -5.24 6.49 5.23
CA PRO A 125 -4.06 5.67 5.52
C PRO A 125 -4.04 4.39 4.67
N GLY A 126 -2.94 4.18 3.95
CA GLY A 126 -2.73 2.98 3.14
C GLY A 126 -3.44 2.99 1.78
N ALA A 127 -4.26 3.98 1.44
CA ALA A 127 -4.94 4.01 0.14
C ALA A 127 -3.94 4.01 -1.02
N ALA A 128 -2.90 4.85 -0.95
CA ALA A 128 -1.84 4.89 -1.97
C ALA A 128 -1.13 3.54 -2.14
N VAL A 129 -0.81 2.83 -1.05
CA VAL A 129 -0.17 1.50 -1.05
C VAL A 129 -1.07 0.43 -1.69
N ASN A 130 -2.38 0.56 -1.51
CA ASN A 130 -3.34 -0.36 -2.12
C ASN A 130 -3.55 -0.07 -3.61
N LEU A 131 -3.53 1.20 -4.01
CA LEU A 131 -3.88 1.63 -5.36
C LEU A 131 -2.71 1.68 -6.34
N PHE A 132 -1.53 2.06 -5.87
CA PHE A 132 -0.34 2.28 -6.70
C PHE A 132 0.72 1.21 -6.42
N PRO A 133 1.11 0.40 -7.42
CA PRO A 133 2.15 -0.61 -7.26
C PRO A 133 3.47 -0.02 -6.76
N VAL A 134 3.92 1.12 -7.31
CA VAL A 134 5.18 1.76 -6.92
C VAL A 134 5.24 2.11 -5.43
N GLU A 135 4.16 2.68 -4.88
CA GLU A 135 4.09 2.99 -3.45
C GLU A 135 4.03 1.73 -2.59
N ARG A 136 3.35 0.69 -3.08
CA ARG A 136 3.32 -0.63 -2.43
C ARG A 136 4.70 -1.24 -2.33
N GLU A 137 5.42 -1.26 -3.45
CA GLU A 137 6.76 -1.82 -3.56
C GLU A 137 7.73 -1.10 -2.65
N ARG A 138 7.73 0.25 -2.66
CA ARG A 138 8.56 1.07 -1.76
C ARG A 138 8.27 0.76 -0.29
N LYS A 139 7.01 0.62 0.08
CA LYS A 139 6.60 0.32 1.46
C LYS A 139 7.03 -1.09 1.88
N LEU A 140 6.86 -2.08 1.00
CA LEU A 140 7.29 -3.46 1.24
C LEU A 140 8.81 -3.56 1.37
N ASP A 141 9.58 -2.91 0.50
CA ASP A 141 11.06 -2.88 0.57
C ASP A 141 11.56 -2.31 1.90
N THR A 142 10.83 -1.33 2.46
CA THR A 142 11.17 -0.73 3.76
C THR A 142 10.89 -1.69 4.93
N ILE A 143 9.84 -2.52 4.82
CA ILE A 143 9.32 -3.33 5.93
C ILE A 143 9.87 -4.76 5.91
N ASN A 144 10.06 -5.36 4.73
CA ASN A 144 10.52 -6.73 4.55
C ASN A 144 11.80 -7.04 5.34
N PRO A 145 12.85 -6.19 5.34
CA PRO A 145 14.07 -6.47 6.14
C PRO A 145 13.82 -6.60 7.64
N ARG A 146 12.75 -5.99 8.17
CA ARG A 146 12.37 -6.09 9.59
C ARG A 146 11.53 -7.34 9.84
N LEU A 147 10.57 -7.63 8.95
CA LEU A 147 9.69 -8.80 9.09
C LEU A 147 10.42 -10.12 8.87
N LEU A 148 11.38 -10.16 7.95
CA LEU A 148 12.09 -11.40 7.60
C LEU A 148 13.21 -11.77 8.58
N ARG A 149 13.57 -10.87 9.51
CA ARG A 149 14.51 -11.17 10.61
C ARG A 149 13.87 -12.00 11.71
N THR A 150 12.55 -11.98 11.82
CA THR A 150 11.84 -12.84 12.76
C THR A 150 11.66 -14.21 12.11
N GLU A 151 11.85 -15.28 12.88
CA GLU A 151 11.50 -16.65 12.47
C GLU A 151 9.97 -16.79 12.41
N SER A 152 9.37 -16.10 11.45
CA SER A 152 7.93 -16.05 11.22
C SER A 152 7.51 -17.19 10.28
N SER A 153 6.26 -17.63 10.46
CA SER A 153 5.60 -18.54 9.54
C SER A 153 5.16 -17.77 8.29
N PHE A 154 4.84 -18.47 7.22
CA PHE A 154 4.27 -17.83 6.02
C PHE A 154 2.97 -17.08 6.33
N GLY A 155 2.09 -17.66 7.15
CA GLY A 155 0.85 -17.02 7.57
C GLY A 155 1.06 -15.77 8.44
N GLU A 156 2.00 -15.83 9.39
CA GLU A 156 2.36 -14.68 10.24
C GLU A 156 3.00 -13.57 9.43
N TYR A 157 3.89 -13.91 8.49
CA TYR A 157 4.49 -12.94 7.58
C TYR A 157 3.38 -12.17 6.83
N ILE A 158 2.42 -12.88 6.21
CA ILE A 158 1.33 -12.24 5.46
C ILE A 158 0.54 -11.30 6.39
N ARG A 159 0.18 -11.74 7.61
CA ARG A 159 -0.55 -10.91 8.57
C ARG A 159 0.24 -9.66 8.99
N ALA A 160 1.52 -9.83 9.31
CA ALA A 160 2.39 -8.74 9.72
C ALA A 160 2.64 -7.75 8.57
N ALA A 161 2.81 -8.25 7.34
CA ALA A 161 2.96 -7.43 6.15
C ALA A 161 1.71 -6.60 5.88
N LEU A 162 0.52 -7.22 5.91
CA LEU A 162 -0.75 -6.50 5.74
C LEU A 162 -0.93 -5.40 6.79
N GLU A 163 -0.66 -5.70 8.06
CA GLU A 163 -0.82 -4.74 9.15
C GLU A 163 0.18 -3.58 9.04
N ALA A 164 1.45 -3.86 8.75
CA ALA A 164 2.52 -2.86 8.69
C ALA A 164 2.41 -1.96 7.45
N THR A 165 1.89 -2.48 6.34
CA THR A 165 1.68 -1.73 5.10
C THR A 165 0.30 -1.08 5.01
N LYS A 166 -0.65 -1.48 5.86
CA LYS A 166 -2.08 -1.15 5.75
C LYS A 166 -2.69 -1.62 4.42
N LEU A 167 -2.19 -2.75 3.90
CA LEU A 167 -2.78 -3.40 2.73
C LEU A 167 -4.12 -4.02 3.11
N VAL A 168 -5.12 -3.80 2.26
CA VAL A 168 -6.45 -4.38 2.41
C VAL A 168 -6.42 -5.81 1.85
N PRO A 169 -6.93 -6.82 2.60
CA PRO A 169 -6.96 -8.21 2.15
C PRO A 169 -7.59 -8.40 0.77
N ALA A 170 -8.66 -7.67 0.45
CA ALA A 170 -9.34 -7.72 -0.84
C ALA A 170 -8.42 -7.32 -2.01
N THR A 171 -7.53 -6.36 -1.82
CA THR A 171 -6.55 -5.93 -2.82
C THR A 171 -5.54 -7.05 -3.11
N VAL A 172 -5.07 -7.74 -2.06
CA VAL A 172 -4.15 -8.88 -2.20
C VAL A 172 -4.84 -10.04 -2.90
N CYS A 173 -6.06 -10.38 -2.48
CA CYS A 173 -6.88 -11.42 -3.10
C CYS A 173 -7.07 -11.19 -4.61
N ALA A 174 -7.39 -9.95 -5.01
CA ALA A 174 -7.58 -9.62 -6.42
C ALA A 174 -6.28 -9.74 -7.24
N ALA A 175 -5.14 -9.32 -6.69
CA ALA A 175 -3.85 -9.40 -7.38
C ALA A 175 -3.32 -10.85 -7.48
N VAL A 176 -3.49 -11.63 -6.42
CA VAL A 176 -3.04 -13.03 -6.36
C VAL A 176 -4.02 -13.97 -7.08
N GLY A 177 -5.30 -13.60 -7.19
CA GLY A 177 -6.36 -14.43 -7.76
C GLY A 177 -6.85 -15.52 -6.81
N ILE A 178 -6.99 -15.18 -5.52
CA ILE A 178 -7.56 -16.05 -4.48
C ILE A 178 -8.75 -15.40 -3.80
N THR A 179 -9.57 -16.20 -3.14
CA THR A 179 -10.67 -15.74 -2.30
C THR A 179 -10.19 -15.27 -0.93
N LEU A 180 -11.00 -14.45 -0.26
CA LEU A 180 -10.70 -14.02 1.11
C LEU A 180 -10.61 -15.21 2.08
N GLN A 181 -11.43 -16.24 1.87
CA GLN A 181 -11.40 -17.46 2.70
C GLN A 181 -10.07 -18.21 2.54
N GLU A 182 -9.56 -18.33 1.32
CA GLU A 182 -8.26 -18.96 1.07
C GLU A 182 -7.12 -18.15 1.70
N LEU A 183 -7.15 -16.82 1.58
CA LEU A 183 -6.17 -15.95 2.24
C LEU A 183 -6.20 -16.14 3.76
N THR A 184 -7.38 -16.21 4.39
CA THR A 184 -7.50 -16.48 5.82
C THR A 184 -6.90 -17.83 6.20
N LYS A 185 -7.16 -18.89 5.42
CA LYS A 185 -6.56 -20.21 5.65
C LYS A 185 -5.03 -20.16 5.58
N LEU A 186 -4.47 -19.42 4.63
CA LEU A 186 -3.02 -19.21 4.52
C LEU A 186 -2.46 -18.45 5.73
N GLN A 187 -3.10 -17.36 6.14
CA GLN A 187 -2.73 -16.57 7.32
C GLN A 187 -2.73 -17.38 8.62
N ASN A 188 -3.60 -18.38 8.69
CA ASN A 188 -3.76 -19.29 9.81
C ASN A 188 -2.92 -20.57 9.71
N ASN A 189 -2.07 -20.71 8.70
CA ASN A 189 -1.30 -21.93 8.41
C ASN A 189 -2.20 -23.19 8.41
N GLU A 190 -3.43 -23.10 7.89
CA GLU A 190 -4.36 -24.24 7.80
C GLU A 190 -4.13 -25.11 6.56
N VAL A 191 -3.26 -24.66 5.66
CA VAL A 191 -2.91 -25.35 4.41
C VAL A 191 -1.45 -25.77 4.50
N GLU A 192 -1.17 -27.05 4.23
CA GLU A 192 0.21 -27.51 4.07
C GLU A 192 0.87 -26.75 2.91
N PRO A 193 2.11 -26.24 3.07
CA PRO A 193 2.74 -25.42 2.05
C PRO A 193 2.78 -26.03 0.65
N GLU A 194 3.02 -27.34 0.53
CA GLU A 194 3.07 -28.05 -0.75
C GLU A 194 1.70 -28.23 -1.41
N LYS A 195 0.60 -28.07 -0.65
CA LYS A 195 -0.77 -28.12 -1.16
C LYS A 195 -1.23 -26.76 -1.71
N ILE A 196 -0.47 -25.69 -1.46
CA ILE A 196 -0.76 -24.38 -2.04
C ILE A 196 -0.45 -24.45 -3.55
N PRO A 197 -1.38 -24.05 -4.44
CA PRO A 197 -1.13 -24.06 -5.87
C PRO A 197 0.14 -23.28 -6.22
N VAL A 198 0.98 -23.86 -7.07
CA VAL A 198 2.29 -23.30 -7.46
C VAL A 198 2.15 -21.86 -7.98
N VAL A 199 1.15 -21.61 -8.82
CA VAL A 199 0.87 -20.28 -9.38
C VAL A 199 0.49 -19.28 -8.28
N THR A 200 -0.29 -19.70 -7.29
CA THR A 200 -0.66 -18.86 -6.14
C THR A 200 0.57 -18.49 -5.33
N SER A 201 1.44 -19.46 -5.02
CA SER A 201 2.69 -19.20 -4.30
C SER A 201 3.60 -18.24 -5.08
N ALA A 202 3.74 -18.41 -6.40
CA ALA A 202 4.51 -17.50 -7.24
C ALA A 202 3.92 -16.08 -7.27
N LYS A 203 2.59 -15.94 -7.35
CA LYS A 203 1.93 -14.63 -7.30
C LYS A 203 2.04 -13.95 -5.95
N ILE A 204 1.97 -14.69 -4.84
CA ILE A 204 2.21 -14.13 -3.50
C ILE A 204 3.68 -13.68 -3.38
N LEU A 205 4.61 -14.51 -3.85
CA LEU A 205 6.04 -14.23 -3.88
C LEU A 205 6.34 -12.92 -4.62
N TRP A 206 5.78 -12.79 -5.82
CA TRP A 206 5.85 -11.59 -6.65
C TRP A 206 5.22 -10.37 -5.98
N PHE A 207 3.98 -10.50 -5.48
CA PHE A 207 3.23 -9.41 -4.86
C PHE A 207 3.92 -8.83 -3.62
N PHE A 208 4.49 -9.69 -2.78
CA PHE A 208 5.18 -9.29 -1.54
C PHE A 208 6.68 -9.03 -1.72
N ARG A 209 7.20 -9.18 -2.94
CA ARG A 209 8.63 -9.02 -3.28
C ARG A 209 9.56 -9.87 -2.43
N LEU A 210 9.21 -11.13 -2.22
CA LEU A 210 10.09 -12.06 -1.52
C LEU A 210 10.97 -12.81 -2.54
N ASN A 211 12.07 -13.38 -2.06
CA ASN A 211 12.89 -14.30 -2.85
C ASN A 211 12.56 -15.75 -2.49
N LEU A 212 13.02 -16.70 -3.32
CA LEU A 212 12.71 -18.12 -3.17
C LEU A 212 13.24 -18.71 -1.85
N ASP A 213 14.42 -18.27 -1.40
CA ASP A 213 15.01 -18.73 -0.13
C ASP A 213 14.19 -18.28 1.07
N THR A 214 13.66 -17.05 1.02
CA THR A 214 12.75 -16.52 2.03
C THR A 214 11.46 -17.33 2.05
N LEU A 215 10.91 -17.64 0.87
CA LEU A 215 9.72 -18.48 0.76
C LEU A 215 9.95 -19.87 1.38
N ARG A 216 11.08 -20.51 1.07
CA ARG A 216 11.49 -21.80 1.65
C ARG A 216 11.48 -21.71 3.18
N ASN A 217 12.12 -20.69 3.76
CA ASN A 217 12.20 -20.53 5.21
C ASN A 217 10.81 -20.31 5.85
N LEU A 218 9.99 -19.42 5.29
CA LEU A 218 8.64 -19.15 5.78
C LEU A 218 7.75 -20.40 5.74
N MET A 219 7.82 -21.17 4.65
CA MET A 219 7.04 -22.40 4.49
C MET A 219 7.52 -23.53 5.42
N ASN A 220 8.84 -23.68 5.62
CA ASN A 220 9.39 -24.63 6.58
C ASN A 220 8.92 -24.31 8.02
N ASN A 221 8.86 -23.02 8.37
CA ASN A 221 8.32 -22.59 9.66
C ASN A 221 6.81 -22.90 9.79
N SER A 222 6.04 -22.69 8.71
CA SER A 222 4.62 -23.09 8.66
C SER A 222 4.42 -24.59 8.84
N LEU A 223 5.26 -25.43 8.24
CA LEU A 223 5.23 -26.89 8.45
C LEU A 223 5.45 -27.25 9.93
N GLY A 224 6.43 -26.63 10.58
CA GLY A 224 6.67 -26.89 12.00
C GLY A 224 5.49 -26.48 12.90
N ILE A 225 4.77 -25.41 12.56
CA ILE A 225 3.54 -25.02 13.29
C ILE A 225 2.41 -26.03 13.06
N LEU A 226 2.24 -26.52 11.83
CA LEU A 226 1.28 -27.57 11.52
C LEU A 226 1.57 -28.86 12.31
N ASP A 227 2.83 -29.27 12.37
CA ASP A 227 3.26 -30.41 13.17
C ASP A 227 2.94 -30.19 14.66
N MET A 228 3.20 -28.99 15.20
CA MET A 228 2.82 -28.65 16.58
C MET A 228 1.31 -28.72 16.78
N LYS A 229 0.50 -28.23 15.84
CA LYS A 229 -0.97 -28.23 15.92
C LYS A 229 -1.52 -29.66 16.02
N SER A 230 -0.91 -30.61 15.29
CA SER A 230 -1.30 -32.03 15.38
C SER A 230 -0.99 -32.68 16.74
N GLY A 231 0.00 -32.14 17.48
CA GLY A 231 0.41 -32.63 18.80
C GLY A 231 -0.23 -31.92 20.00
N VAL A 232 -1.00 -30.85 19.78
CA VAL A 232 -1.64 -30.08 20.85
C VAL A 232 -3.06 -30.60 21.08
N THR A 233 -3.27 -31.21 22.25
CA THR A 233 -4.55 -31.84 22.62
C THR A 233 -5.62 -30.85 23.08
N ALA A 234 -5.23 -29.67 23.58
CA ALA A 234 -6.15 -28.58 23.91
C ALA A 234 -5.45 -27.22 23.97
N VAL A 235 -6.05 -26.18 23.40
CA VAL A 235 -5.70 -24.77 23.64
C VAL A 235 -6.93 -24.06 24.18
N HIS A 236 -6.86 -23.56 25.41
CA HIS A 236 -7.92 -22.75 25.98
C HIS A 236 -7.70 -21.27 25.66
N ALA A 237 -8.19 -20.84 24.50
CA ALA A 237 -8.32 -19.42 24.20
C ALA A 237 -9.67 -18.91 24.73
N ARG A 238 -9.65 -18.04 25.75
CA ARG A 238 -10.87 -17.37 26.23
C ARG A 238 -11.21 -16.24 25.25
N SER A 239 -12.24 -16.44 24.43
CA SER A 239 -12.86 -15.38 23.63
C SER A 239 -14.16 -14.93 24.30
N THR A 240 -14.39 -13.62 24.36
CA THR A 240 -15.58 -13.01 25.01
C THR A 240 -16.78 -12.86 24.08
N THR A 241 -16.68 -13.32 22.83
CA THR A 241 -17.74 -13.23 21.80
C THR A 241 -18.22 -14.64 21.44
N TYR A 242 -19.53 -14.86 21.29
CA TYR A 242 -20.19 -16.18 21.09
C TYR A 242 -20.88 -16.33 19.72
N ASP A 243 -20.55 -15.47 18.77
CA ASP A 243 -21.12 -15.39 17.43
C ASP A 243 -20.21 -16.09 16.40
N GLY A 244 -20.69 -16.42 15.19
CA GLY A 244 -19.92 -17.20 14.20
C GLY A 244 -18.56 -16.60 13.79
N LYS A 245 -18.36 -15.29 14.00
CA LYS A 245 -17.05 -14.61 13.89
C LYS A 245 -16.06 -15.04 14.99
N ALA A 246 -16.56 -15.44 16.16
CA ALA A 246 -15.77 -15.89 17.29
C ALA A 246 -14.96 -17.16 17.00
N ALA A 247 -15.47 -18.09 16.18
CA ALA A 247 -14.71 -19.29 15.81
C ALA A 247 -13.45 -18.91 15.01
N SER A 248 -13.57 -18.05 14.00
CA SER A 248 -12.42 -17.56 13.22
C SER A 248 -11.42 -16.75 14.06
N ILE A 249 -11.93 -16.00 15.06
CA ILE A 249 -11.10 -15.22 16.00
C ILE A 249 -10.39 -16.17 16.98
N GLN A 250 -11.06 -17.22 17.45
CA GLN A 250 -10.47 -18.26 18.29
C GLN A 250 -9.38 -19.03 17.53
N ASP A 251 -9.63 -19.44 16.29
CA ASP A 251 -8.64 -20.15 15.48
C ASP A 251 -7.40 -19.30 15.18
N SER A 252 -7.60 -18.02 14.83
CA SER A 252 -6.51 -17.05 14.70
C SER A 252 -5.75 -16.85 16.02
N SER A 253 -6.45 -16.87 17.17
CA SER A 253 -5.81 -16.72 18.48
C SER A 253 -4.97 -17.94 18.87
N VAL A 254 -5.43 -19.16 18.54
CA VAL A 254 -4.70 -20.40 18.77
C VAL A 254 -3.43 -20.45 17.92
N ASN A 255 -3.52 -20.10 16.64
CA ASN A 255 -2.35 -20.05 15.76
C ASN A 255 -1.32 -19.01 16.23
N LYS A 256 -1.76 -17.81 16.65
CA LYS A 256 -0.86 -16.80 17.25
C LYS A 256 -0.16 -17.31 18.51
N ILE A 257 -0.85 -18.08 19.35
CA ILE A 257 -0.26 -18.69 20.54
C ILE A 257 0.80 -19.73 20.13
N LEU A 258 0.49 -20.60 19.17
CA LEU A 258 1.42 -21.61 18.66
C LEU A 258 2.67 -20.98 18.03
N GLU A 259 2.50 -19.90 17.27
CA GLU A 259 3.61 -19.14 16.66
C GLU A 259 4.50 -18.50 17.73
N LYS A 260 3.93 -17.88 18.76
CA LYS A 260 4.71 -17.34 19.88
C LYS A 260 5.46 -18.43 20.65
N LEU A 261 4.83 -19.60 20.84
CA LEU A 261 5.47 -20.74 21.49
C LEU A 261 6.61 -21.32 20.65
N ALA A 262 6.45 -21.37 19.32
CA ALA A 262 7.50 -21.78 18.40
C ALA A 262 8.70 -20.84 18.45
N GLN A 263 8.45 -19.52 18.49
CA GLN A 263 9.49 -18.49 18.64
C GLN A 263 10.23 -18.58 19.98
N GLN A 264 9.50 -18.83 21.08
CA GLN A 264 10.11 -18.94 22.42
C GLN A 264 10.97 -20.20 22.61
N LYS A 265 10.68 -21.29 21.90
CA LYS A 265 11.43 -22.55 22.00
C LYS A 265 12.74 -22.58 21.21
N GLY A 266 13.16 -21.45 20.62
CA GLY A 266 14.46 -21.33 19.94
C GLY A 266 14.50 -22.01 18.57
N GLY A 267 13.41 -21.89 17.81
CA GLY A 267 13.29 -22.48 16.48
C GLY A 267 12.71 -23.88 16.52
N LEU A 268 11.78 -24.14 15.59
CA LEU A 268 11.26 -25.47 15.35
C LEU A 268 12.42 -26.35 14.84
N LYS A 269 12.68 -27.49 15.50
CA LYS A 269 13.45 -28.57 14.86
C LYS A 269 12.59 -29.13 13.72
N VAL A 270 12.66 -28.48 12.56
CA VAL A 270 11.89 -28.85 11.37
C VAL A 270 12.29 -30.26 10.96
N LYS A 271 11.41 -31.24 11.20
CA LYS A 271 11.62 -32.63 10.78
C LYS A 271 11.32 -32.83 9.29
N ARG A 272 10.52 -31.95 8.71
CA ARG A 272 10.05 -32.01 7.31
C ARG A 272 10.25 -30.67 6.64
N CYS A 273 11.07 -30.64 5.59
CA CYS A 273 11.27 -29.46 4.75
C CYS A 273 10.36 -29.54 3.51
N VAL A 274 10.04 -28.38 2.94
CA VAL A 274 9.40 -28.29 1.62
C VAL A 274 10.31 -28.90 0.56
N SER A 275 9.73 -29.68 -0.34
CA SER A 275 10.45 -30.32 -1.44
C SER A 275 11.08 -29.30 -2.40
N GLU A 276 12.32 -29.57 -2.81
CA GLU A 276 13.01 -28.78 -3.82
C GLU A 276 12.31 -28.82 -5.18
N GLU A 277 11.59 -29.91 -5.49
CA GLU A 277 10.77 -30.01 -6.70
C GLU A 277 9.63 -28.99 -6.71
N TYR A 278 8.95 -28.79 -5.57
CA TYR A 278 7.91 -27.77 -5.46
C TYR A 278 8.49 -26.36 -5.65
N LEU A 279 9.61 -26.06 -4.99
CA LEU A 279 10.27 -24.75 -5.12
C LEU A 279 10.76 -24.48 -6.54
N ALA A 280 11.27 -25.49 -7.25
CA ALA A 280 11.65 -25.38 -8.65
C ALA A 280 10.45 -25.03 -9.55
N LYS A 281 9.28 -25.65 -9.31
CA LYS A 281 8.03 -25.32 -10.02
C LYS A 281 7.57 -23.90 -9.72
N VAL A 282 7.67 -23.44 -8.48
CA VAL A 282 7.34 -22.06 -8.09
C VAL A 282 8.26 -21.06 -8.80
N ASN A 283 9.57 -21.34 -8.85
CA ASN A 283 10.54 -20.48 -9.53
C ASN A 283 10.28 -20.40 -11.04
N ALA A 284 9.91 -21.51 -11.67
CA ALA A 284 9.53 -21.54 -13.08
C ALA A 284 8.27 -20.68 -13.33
N ALA A 285 7.25 -20.79 -12.48
CA ALA A 285 6.05 -19.97 -12.56
C ALA A 285 6.32 -18.48 -12.31
N LEU A 286 7.22 -18.14 -11.37
CA LEU A 286 7.64 -16.77 -11.11
C LEU A 286 8.31 -16.15 -12.35
N SER A 287 9.19 -16.91 -12.99
CA SER A 287 9.88 -16.46 -14.22
C SER A 287 8.90 -16.17 -15.36
N GLN A 288 7.80 -16.93 -15.46
CA GLN A 288 6.73 -16.67 -16.43
C GLN A 288 6.00 -15.35 -16.14
N ILE A 289 5.69 -15.08 -14.86
CA ILE A 289 5.06 -13.82 -14.43
C ILE A 289 5.95 -12.62 -14.80
N ASP A 290 7.25 -12.70 -14.53
CA ASP A 290 8.19 -11.60 -14.82
C ASP A 290 8.37 -11.36 -16.33
N SER A 291 8.21 -12.40 -17.15
CA SER A 291 8.32 -12.28 -18.61
C SER A 291 7.09 -11.63 -19.28
N GLY A 292 6.01 -11.35 -18.53
CA GLY A 292 4.76 -10.81 -19.07
C GLY A 292 3.98 -11.79 -19.97
N VAL A 293 4.51 -13.00 -20.18
CA VAL A 293 3.83 -14.11 -20.85
C VAL A 293 3.00 -14.81 -19.79
N GLY A 294 1.77 -14.34 -19.58
CA GLY A 294 0.81 -15.06 -18.77
C GLY A 294 0.56 -16.46 -19.35
N PRO A 295 0.24 -17.47 -18.51
CA PRO A 295 -0.29 -18.75 -18.99
C PRO A 295 -1.61 -18.57 -19.74
#